data_AF-A5KM60-F1
#
_entry.id   AF-A5KM60-F1
#
_cell.length_a   1.000
_cell.length_b   1.000
_cell.length_c   1.000
_cell.angle_alpha   90.00
_cell.angle_beta   90.00
_cell.angle_gamma   90.00
#
_symmetry.space_group_name_H-M   'P 1'
#
loop_
_entity.id
_entity.type
_entity.pdbx_description
1 polymer ?
#
loop_
_entity_poly.entity_id
_entity_poly.type
_entity_poly.pdbx_seq_one_letter_code
_entity_poly.pdbx_strand_id
1 'polypeptide(L)'
;MAINKVIYGGRTLIDLSGDTVTADKILDGFTAHDKKGETITGTCKYDVDSSDATAAVAEILQGKTAYVRGKKLTGTMKNNSAVAGTISSKDEQYTVPQGYHDGSGKVGIVDTEKEKLVPANIREGITLLGVEGTMSGTEDAKPQAKTVTPKTTEQTVLPDTEEGYNYLSQVTVAAIPYQESENPAGGTTVTIG
;
A
#
# COMPACT_ATOMS: atom_id res chain seq x y z
N MET A 1 21.71 -40.88 -61.51
CA MET A 1 22.50 -41.10 -60.29
C MET A 1 23.19 -39.80 -59.99
N ALA A 2 23.00 -39.24 -58.80
CA ALA A 2 23.73 -38.04 -58.42
C ALA A 2 25.24 -38.31 -58.31
N ILE A 3 26.01 -37.24 -58.52
CA ILE A 3 27.47 -37.28 -58.39
C ILE A 3 27.81 -36.84 -56.98
N ASN A 4 28.33 -37.74 -56.16
CA ASN A 4 28.72 -37.45 -54.78
C ASN A 4 30.22 -37.23 -54.58
N LYS A 5 31.04 -37.53 -55.60
CA LYS A 5 32.49 -37.34 -55.56
C LYS A 5 33.03 -36.98 -56.93
N VAL A 6 33.85 -35.94 -57.02
CA VAL A 6 34.49 -35.46 -58.25
C VAL A 6 36.00 -35.46 -58.07
N ILE A 7 36.72 -36.17 -58.93
CA ILE A 7 38.19 -36.21 -58.97
C ILE A 7 38.64 -35.71 -60.34
N TYR A 8 39.52 -34.70 -60.36
CA TYR A 8 40.08 -34.13 -61.58
C TYR A 8 41.61 -34.12 -61.48
N GLY A 9 42.28 -34.77 -62.43
CA GLY A 9 43.76 -34.83 -62.45
C GLY A 9 44.37 -35.40 -61.17
N GLY A 10 43.71 -36.38 -60.54
CA GLY A 10 44.15 -36.98 -59.27
C GLY A 10 43.83 -36.15 -58.01
N ARG A 11 43.21 -34.97 -58.14
CA ARG A 11 42.78 -34.12 -57.02
C ARG A 11 41.28 -34.26 -56.77
N THR A 12 40.90 -34.51 -55.52
CA THR A 12 39.48 -34.50 -55.11
C THR A 12 38.98 -33.06 -55.07
N LEU A 13 37.99 -32.76 -55.90
CA LEU A 13 37.36 -31.43 -55.97
C LEU A 13 36.09 -31.35 -55.12
N ILE A 14 35.31 -32.44 -55.06
CA ILE A 14 34.09 -32.58 -54.27
C ILE A 14 34.09 -34.00 -53.69
N ASP A 15 33.74 -34.16 -52.42
CA ASP A 15 33.52 -35.47 -51.79
C ASP A 15 32.47 -35.33 -50.67
N LEU A 16 31.25 -35.75 -50.97
CA LEU A 16 30.11 -35.74 -50.04
C LEU A 16 30.00 -37.06 -49.25
N SER A 17 30.88 -38.04 -49.50
CA SER A 17 30.73 -39.38 -48.92
C SER A 17 30.79 -39.41 -47.39
N GLY A 18 31.35 -38.37 -46.76
CA GLY A 18 31.40 -38.18 -45.31
C GLY A 18 30.24 -37.35 -44.72
N ASP A 19 29.35 -36.80 -45.54
CA ASP A 19 28.29 -35.91 -45.05
C ASP A 19 27.23 -36.67 -44.24
N THR A 20 26.73 -36.03 -43.18
CA THR A 20 25.74 -36.60 -42.25
C THR A 20 24.40 -35.89 -42.27
N VAL A 21 24.21 -34.94 -43.20
CA VAL A 21 22.98 -34.17 -43.30
C VAL A 21 21.80 -35.09 -43.68
N THR A 22 20.68 -34.90 -43.01
CA THR A 22 19.42 -35.59 -43.26
C THR A 22 18.29 -34.57 -43.34
N ALA A 23 17.20 -34.92 -44.01
CA ALA A 23 16.06 -34.02 -44.20
C ALA A 23 15.50 -33.49 -42.86
N ASP A 24 15.48 -34.29 -41.80
CA ASP A 24 15.01 -33.87 -40.47
C ASP A 24 15.94 -32.89 -39.74
N LYS A 25 17.14 -32.62 -40.27
CA LYS A 25 18.10 -31.63 -39.76
C LYS A 25 18.16 -30.34 -40.58
N ILE A 26 17.42 -30.28 -41.68
CA ILE A 26 17.30 -29.08 -42.53
C ILE A 26 15.91 -28.49 -42.32
N LEU A 27 15.83 -27.16 -42.17
CA LEU A 27 14.55 -26.45 -42.03
C LEU A 27 13.62 -26.73 -43.22
N ASP A 28 12.33 -26.86 -42.92
CA ASP A 28 11.28 -27.17 -43.91
C ASP A 28 11.38 -26.26 -45.14
N GLY A 29 11.42 -26.87 -46.33
CA GLY A 29 11.49 -26.16 -47.61
C GLY A 29 12.89 -25.75 -48.09
N PHE A 30 13.94 -25.83 -47.25
CA PHE A 30 15.33 -25.63 -47.70
C PHE A 30 15.89 -26.90 -48.33
N THR A 31 16.79 -26.79 -49.29
CA THR A 31 17.41 -27.95 -49.96
C THR A 31 18.89 -28.08 -49.64
N ALA A 32 19.39 -29.31 -49.63
CA ALA A 32 20.81 -29.65 -49.56
C ALA A 32 21.08 -30.94 -50.37
N HIS A 33 22.35 -31.39 -50.45
CA HIS A 33 22.70 -32.69 -51.00
C HIS A 33 23.05 -33.67 -49.88
N ASP A 34 22.61 -34.93 -49.99
CA ASP A 34 23.00 -35.99 -49.06
C ASP A 34 24.36 -36.63 -49.43
N LYS A 35 24.83 -37.61 -48.66
CA LYS A 35 26.10 -38.31 -48.94
C LYS A 35 26.16 -39.08 -50.26
N LYS A 36 25.00 -39.31 -50.89
CA LYS A 36 24.87 -39.89 -52.23
C LYS A 36 24.82 -38.81 -53.32
N GLY A 37 24.91 -37.53 -52.94
CA GLY A 37 24.81 -36.37 -53.82
C GLY A 37 23.37 -36.04 -54.23
N GLU A 38 22.38 -36.79 -53.75
CA GLU A 38 20.98 -36.57 -54.11
C GLU A 38 20.45 -35.33 -53.39
N THR A 39 19.66 -34.51 -54.07
CA THR A 39 19.01 -33.37 -53.43
C THR A 39 17.96 -33.85 -52.43
N ILE A 40 18.07 -33.37 -51.20
CA ILE A 40 17.09 -33.57 -50.13
C ILE A 40 16.45 -32.23 -49.78
N THR A 41 15.15 -32.25 -49.48
CA THR A 41 14.42 -31.10 -48.94
C THR A 41 14.25 -31.29 -47.45
N GLY A 42 14.50 -30.23 -46.68
CA GLY A 42 14.34 -30.23 -45.25
C GLY A 42 12.90 -30.48 -44.82
N THR A 43 12.77 -31.16 -43.68
CA THR A 43 11.50 -31.49 -43.02
C THR A 43 11.52 -31.08 -41.55
N CYS A 44 12.58 -30.41 -41.08
CA CYS A 44 12.66 -29.93 -39.71
C CYS A 44 11.66 -28.79 -39.51
N LYS A 45 10.71 -29.01 -38.61
CA LYS A 45 9.67 -28.03 -38.23
C LYS A 45 10.02 -27.27 -36.95
N TYR A 46 11.22 -27.45 -36.41
CA TYR A 46 11.63 -26.73 -35.21
C TYR A 46 11.73 -25.25 -35.53
N ASP A 47 11.05 -24.45 -34.71
CA ASP A 47 11.02 -23.00 -34.75
C ASP A 47 11.96 -22.38 -33.70
N VAL A 48 12.40 -23.15 -32.69
CA VAL A 48 13.22 -22.68 -31.57
C VAL A 48 14.14 -23.76 -30.97
N ASP A 49 15.34 -23.38 -30.54
CA ASP A 49 16.17 -24.15 -29.59
C ASP A 49 15.74 -23.76 -28.16
N SER A 50 15.22 -24.72 -27.40
CA SER A 50 14.70 -24.50 -26.03
C SER A 50 15.63 -25.04 -24.93
N SER A 51 16.87 -25.39 -25.26
CA SER A 51 17.81 -26.04 -24.33
C SER A 51 18.22 -25.13 -23.15
N ASP A 52 18.25 -23.83 -23.35
CA ASP A 52 18.58 -22.80 -22.35
C ASP A 52 17.36 -22.24 -21.61
N ALA A 53 16.14 -22.58 -22.04
CA ALA A 53 14.91 -22.15 -21.39
C ALA A 53 14.81 -22.68 -19.94
N THR A 54 14.27 -21.85 -19.04
CA THR A 54 14.27 -22.11 -17.58
C THR A 54 12.89 -22.15 -16.93
N ALA A 55 11.82 -21.86 -17.67
CA ALA A 55 10.48 -21.73 -17.10
C ALA A 55 9.99 -23.04 -16.43
N ALA A 56 9.38 -22.91 -15.25
CA ALA A 56 8.68 -23.98 -14.55
C ALA A 56 7.16 -23.90 -14.78
N VAL A 57 6.44 -25.01 -14.58
CA VAL A 57 4.97 -25.03 -14.70
C VAL A 57 4.29 -24.04 -13.75
N ALA A 58 4.88 -23.79 -12.56
CA ALA A 58 4.39 -22.81 -11.59
C ALA A 58 4.65 -21.34 -11.99
N GLU A 59 5.48 -21.11 -13.00
CA GLU A 59 5.82 -19.78 -13.54
C GLU A 59 5.00 -19.42 -14.78
N ILE A 60 4.22 -20.37 -15.31
CA ILE A 60 3.41 -20.21 -16.51
C ILE A 60 1.94 -20.14 -16.09
N LEU A 61 1.20 -19.16 -16.63
CA LEU A 61 -0.25 -19.01 -16.38
C LEU A 61 -1.02 -20.30 -16.64
N GLN A 62 -2.02 -20.56 -15.81
CA GLN A 62 -2.85 -21.75 -15.87
C GLN A 62 -3.41 -21.96 -17.28
N GLY A 63 -3.18 -23.15 -17.84
CA GLY A 63 -3.64 -23.53 -19.18
C GLY A 63 -2.83 -22.95 -20.34
N LYS A 64 -1.87 -22.04 -20.09
CA LYS A 64 -0.89 -21.62 -21.10
C LYS A 64 0.22 -22.66 -21.21
N THR A 65 0.90 -22.69 -22.35
CA THR A 65 1.96 -23.68 -22.62
C THR A 65 3.25 -23.03 -23.07
N ALA A 66 4.38 -23.64 -22.74
CA ALA A 66 5.71 -23.24 -23.22
C ALA A 66 6.55 -24.49 -23.54
N TYR A 67 7.61 -24.35 -24.32
CA TYR A 67 8.60 -25.41 -24.52
C TYR A 67 9.86 -25.11 -23.74
N VAL A 68 10.33 -26.09 -22.96
CA VAL A 68 11.53 -26.00 -22.15
C VAL A 68 12.31 -27.31 -22.29
N ARG A 69 13.56 -27.22 -22.71
CA ARG A 69 14.46 -28.37 -22.91
C ARG A 69 13.82 -29.49 -23.74
N GLY A 70 13.16 -29.12 -24.84
CA GLY A 70 12.48 -30.04 -25.74
C GLY A 70 11.17 -30.63 -25.22
N LYS A 71 10.65 -30.19 -24.06
CA LYS A 71 9.38 -30.66 -23.50
C LYS A 71 8.34 -29.55 -23.49
N LYS A 72 7.10 -29.90 -23.88
CA LYS A 72 5.95 -29.01 -23.70
C LYS A 72 5.53 -29.01 -22.24
N LEU A 73 5.51 -27.83 -21.64
CA LEU A 73 5.01 -27.57 -20.30
C LEU A 73 3.62 -26.95 -20.38
N THR A 74 2.74 -27.29 -19.44
CA THR A 74 1.44 -26.65 -19.23
C THR A 74 1.48 -25.94 -17.89
N GLY A 75 1.16 -24.65 -17.89
CA GLY A 75 1.22 -23.79 -16.72
C GLY A 75 0.16 -24.10 -15.69
N THR A 76 0.52 -23.82 -14.43
CA THR A 76 -0.32 -24.00 -13.24
C THR A 76 -0.44 -22.72 -12.40
N MET A 77 0.20 -21.60 -12.80
CA MET A 77 0.11 -20.35 -12.07
C MET A 77 -1.31 -19.79 -12.16
N LYS A 78 -1.96 -19.63 -11.01
CA LYS A 78 -3.29 -19.02 -10.93
C LYS A 78 -3.23 -17.56 -11.38
N ASN A 79 -4.23 -17.13 -12.14
CA ASN A 79 -4.48 -15.71 -12.40
C ASN A 79 -5.44 -15.17 -11.33
N ASN A 80 -4.95 -14.28 -10.48
CA ASN A 80 -5.72 -13.61 -9.43
C ASN A 80 -6.28 -12.25 -9.87
N SER A 81 -5.93 -11.78 -11.06
CA SER A 81 -6.42 -10.51 -11.65
C SER A 81 -6.28 -9.33 -10.66
N ALA A 82 -7.31 -8.50 -10.53
CA ALA A 82 -7.38 -7.36 -9.63
C ALA A 82 -7.75 -7.81 -8.21
N VAL A 83 -6.78 -8.39 -7.49
CA VAL A 83 -7.01 -8.85 -6.12
C VAL A 83 -7.45 -7.69 -5.21
N ALA A 84 -8.55 -7.88 -4.47
CA ALA A 84 -9.09 -6.87 -3.56
C ALA A 84 -9.15 -7.39 -2.13
N GLY A 85 -8.81 -6.51 -1.18
CA GLY A 85 -8.82 -6.81 0.25
C GLY A 85 -9.27 -5.63 1.09
N THR A 86 -9.76 -5.93 2.29
CA THR A 86 -10.11 -4.92 3.29
C THR A 86 -9.37 -5.18 4.59
N ILE A 87 -9.10 -4.13 5.36
CA ILE A 87 -8.58 -4.18 6.73
C ILE A 87 -9.63 -3.55 7.65
N SER A 88 -10.02 -4.29 8.69
CA SER A 88 -11.07 -3.94 9.66
C SER A 88 -10.57 -3.77 11.09
N SER A 89 -9.32 -4.16 11.37
CA SER A 89 -8.71 -3.95 12.69
C SER A 89 -7.24 -3.57 12.61
N LYS A 90 -6.72 -2.97 13.69
CA LYS A 90 -5.37 -2.37 13.74
C LYS A 90 -4.22 -3.33 13.42
N ASP A 91 -4.36 -4.60 13.76
CA ASP A 91 -3.32 -5.62 13.59
C ASP A 91 -3.66 -6.62 12.46
N GLU A 92 -4.77 -6.43 11.76
CA GLU A 92 -5.17 -7.33 10.67
C GLU A 92 -4.20 -7.22 9.49
N GLN A 93 -3.88 -8.38 8.92
CA GLN A 93 -3.01 -8.51 7.76
C GLN A 93 -3.78 -9.16 6.62
N TYR A 94 -3.72 -8.55 5.44
CA TYR A 94 -4.24 -9.16 4.22
C TYR A 94 -3.15 -9.99 3.55
N THR A 95 -3.35 -11.32 3.46
CA THR A 95 -2.44 -12.20 2.72
C THR A 95 -2.77 -12.17 1.24
N VAL A 96 -1.87 -11.61 0.44
CA VAL A 96 -2.00 -11.62 -1.02
C VAL A 96 -1.77 -13.06 -1.53
N PRO A 97 -2.74 -13.67 -2.24
CA PRO A 97 -2.59 -15.03 -2.73
C PRO A 97 -1.48 -15.12 -3.77
N GLN A 98 -0.73 -16.23 -3.75
CA GLN A 98 0.27 -16.52 -4.77
C GLN A 98 -0.38 -16.65 -6.16
N GLY A 99 0.29 -16.14 -7.18
CA GLY A 99 -0.15 -16.19 -8.57
C GLY A 99 0.15 -14.90 -9.31
N TYR A 100 -0.36 -14.79 -10.53
CA TYR A 100 -0.29 -13.58 -11.33
C TYR A 100 -1.35 -12.59 -10.87
N HIS A 101 -0.97 -11.33 -10.74
CA HIS A 101 -1.85 -10.20 -10.48
C HIS A 101 -1.69 -9.20 -11.61
N ASP A 102 -2.78 -8.55 -12.02
CA ASP A 102 -2.75 -7.61 -13.16
C ASP A 102 -2.25 -6.19 -12.81
N GLY A 103 -1.81 -6.01 -11.55
CA GLY A 103 -1.31 -4.73 -11.05
C GLY A 103 -2.40 -3.72 -10.66
N SER A 104 -3.68 -4.05 -10.81
CA SER A 104 -4.80 -3.17 -10.47
C SER A 104 -5.46 -3.48 -9.12
N GLY A 105 -4.99 -4.53 -8.43
CA GLY A 105 -5.47 -4.92 -7.11
C GLY A 105 -5.29 -3.83 -6.04
N LYS A 106 -6.21 -3.78 -5.08
CA LYS A 106 -6.24 -2.76 -4.01
C LYS A 106 -6.58 -3.39 -2.67
N VAL A 107 -5.86 -2.95 -1.63
CA VAL A 107 -6.21 -3.23 -0.24
C VAL A 107 -6.50 -1.90 0.44
N GLY A 108 -7.61 -1.82 1.16
CA GLY A 108 -8.02 -0.58 1.84
C GLY A 108 -8.66 -0.86 3.20
N ILE A 109 -8.88 0.20 3.96
CA ILE A 109 -9.67 0.12 5.19
C ILE A 109 -11.13 -0.15 4.82
N VAL A 110 -11.82 -1.02 5.56
CA VAL A 110 -13.25 -1.26 5.37
C VAL A 110 -14.03 0.03 5.60
N ASP A 111 -15.08 0.26 4.81
CA ASP A 111 -15.77 1.56 4.79
C ASP A 111 -16.36 1.95 6.15
N THR A 112 -16.82 0.99 6.93
CA THR A 112 -17.32 1.21 8.30
C THR A 112 -16.25 1.74 9.26
N GLU A 113 -14.97 1.37 9.08
CA GLU A 113 -13.88 1.93 9.88
C GLU A 113 -13.45 3.30 9.35
N LYS A 114 -13.55 3.55 8.03
CA LYS A 114 -13.32 4.89 7.47
C LYS A 114 -14.32 5.90 8.01
N GLU A 115 -15.59 5.51 8.12
CA GLU A 115 -16.66 6.36 8.66
C GLU A 115 -16.42 6.79 10.11
N LYS A 116 -15.63 6.03 10.88
CA LYS A 116 -15.25 6.39 12.26
C LYS A 116 -14.16 7.46 12.33
N LEU A 117 -13.45 7.73 11.22
CA LEU A 117 -12.44 8.79 11.13
C LEU A 117 -13.11 10.15 10.98
N VAL A 118 -13.83 10.56 12.03
CA VAL A 118 -14.53 11.83 12.10
C VAL A 118 -13.61 12.86 12.77
N PRO A 119 -13.33 14.02 12.14
CA PRO A 119 -12.50 15.08 12.72
C PRO A 119 -12.92 15.47 14.14
N ALA A 120 -14.22 15.58 14.38
CA ALA A 120 -14.82 15.90 15.67
C ALA A 120 -14.75 14.77 16.72
N ASN A 121 -14.17 13.61 16.37
CA ASN A 121 -13.84 12.53 17.31
C ASN A 121 -12.31 12.37 17.48
N ILE A 122 -11.51 13.22 16.83
CA ILE A 122 -10.04 13.18 16.87
C ILE A 122 -9.56 14.47 17.53
N ARG A 123 -8.64 14.33 18.50
CA ARG A 123 -8.03 15.47 19.21
C ARG A 123 -7.39 16.47 18.25
N GLU A 124 -7.62 17.75 18.50
CA GLU A 124 -6.96 18.84 17.78
C GLU A 124 -5.43 18.68 17.78
N GLY A 125 -4.83 18.92 16.62
CA GLY A 125 -3.39 18.73 16.39
C GLY A 125 -2.95 17.28 16.12
N ILE A 126 -3.87 16.31 16.13
CA ILE A 126 -3.61 14.92 15.73
C ILE A 126 -4.15 14.67 14.33
N THR A 127 -3.33 14.08 13.45
CA THR A 127 -3.75 13.59 12.14
C THR A 127 -3.78 12.06 12.14
N LEU A 128 -4.95 11.48 11.85
CA LEU A 128 -5.15 10.03 11.75
C LEU A 128 -5.52 9.69 10.31
N LEU A 129 -4.62 8.98 9.61
CA LEU A 129 -4.83 8.53 8.22
C LEU A 129 -5.21 9.67 7.25
N GLY A 130 -4.66 10.87 7.48
CA GLY A 130 -4.93 12.07 6.67
C GLY A 130 -6.13 12.90 7.14
N VAL A 131 -6.86 12.46 8.17
CA VAL A 131 -7.94 13.23 8.80
C VAL A 131 -7.38 14.00 9.99
N GLU A 132 -7.38 15.34 9.90
CA GLU A 132 -6.99 16.22 11.00
C GLU A 132 -8.12 16.33 12.03
N GLY A 133 -7.77 16.21 13.31
CA GLY A 133 -8.71 16.32 14.41
C GLY A 133 -9.10 17.75 14.74
N THR A 134 -10.34 17.92 15.21
CA THR A 134 -10.91 19.22 15.59
C THR A 134 -11.51 19.20 17.00
N MET A 135 -11.40 18.09 17.73
CA MET A 135 -11.80 18.04 19.14
C MET A 135 -10.88 18.91 19.99
N SER A 136 -11.38 20.07 20.42
CA SER A 136 -10.67 20.92 21.37
C SER A 136 -10.63 20.27 22.75
N GLY A 137 -9.70 20.64 23.63
CA GLY A 137 -9.75 20.18 25.03
C GLY A 137 -10.84 20.85 25.88
N THR A 138 -11.64 21.73 25.28
CA THR A 138 -12.57 22.64 25.95
C THR A 138 -13.96 22.59 25.31
N GLU A 139 -14.35 21.45 24.76
CA GLU A 139 -15.71 21.30 24.22
C GLU A 139 -16.72 21.62 25.33
N ASP A 140 -17.72 22.44 25.00
CA ASP A 140 -18.75 22.92 25.93
C ASP A 140 -18.22 23.73 27.14
N ALA A 141 -16.94 24.10 27.17
CA ALA A 141 -16.38 24.98 28.19
C ALA A 141 -17.04 26.36 28.10
N LYS A 142 -17.77 26.74 29.16
CA LYS A 142 -18.41 28.04 29.34
C LYS A 142 -17.80 28.70 30.58
N PRO A 143 -16.60 29.31 30.43
CA PRO A 143 -15.91 29.95 31.53
C PRO A 143 -16.65 31.18 32.04
N GLN A 144 -16.68 31.33 33.36
CA GLN A 144 -17.15 32.56 34.00
C GLN A 144 -16.03 33.23 34.80
N ALA A 145 -15.90 34.54 34.64
CA ALA A 145 -15.14 35.39 35.55
C ALA A 145 -16.08 36.00 36.59
N LYS A 146 -15.73 35.92 37.88
CA LYS A 146 -16.50 36.54 38.97
C LYS A 146 -15.65 37.50 39.79
N THR A 147 -16.29 38.52 40.34
CA THR A 147 -15.68 39.43 41.31
C THR A 147 -16.42 39.31 42.64
N VAL A 148 -15.69 39.19 43.73
CA VAL A 148 -16.25 39.10 45.09
C VAL A 148 -15.62 40.13 46.01
N THR A 149 -16.43 40.74 46.87
CA THR A 149 -15.93 41.61 47.95
C THR A 149 -15.80 40.77 49.22
N PRO A 150 -14.66 40.81 49.93
CA PRO A 150 -14.48 40.10 51.20
C PRO A 150 -15.61 40.39 52.19
N LYS A 151 -16.00 39.39 52.99
CA LYS A 151 -16.99 39.51 54.08
C LYS A 151 -16.41 38.82 55.31
N THR A 152 -16.94 39.15 56.48
CA THR A 152 -16.62 38.47 57.75
C THR A 152 -17.26 37.07 57.86
N THR A 153 -18.09 36.69 56.90
CA THR A 153 -18.71 35.36 56.78
C THR A 153 -18.17 34.61 55.57
N GLU A 154 -18.22 33.27 55.60
CA GLU A 154 -17.83 32.42 54.46
C GLU A 154 -18.57 32.80 53.17
N GLN A 155 -17.88 32.67 52.05
CA GLN A 155 -18.45 32.85 50.71
C GLN A 155 -18.16 31.62 49.86
N THR A 156 -19.20 31.06 49.27
CA THR A 156 -19.04 30.04 48.23
C THR A 156 -19.15 30.72 46.87
N VAL A 157 -18.11 30.61 46.04
CA VAL A 157 -18.11 31.12 44.68
C VAL A 157 -18.25 29.94 43.73
N LEU A 158 -19.41 29.85 43.08
CA LEU A 158 -19.72 28.81 42.10
C LEU A 158 -20.01 29.47 40.75
N PRO A 159 -19.81 28.77 39.61
CA PRO A 159 -20.29 29.24 38.33
C PRO A 159 -21.82 29.37 38.34
N ASP A 160 -22.35 30.36 37.62
CA ASP A 160 -23.79 30.56 37.46
C ASP A 160 -24.34 29.56 36.44
N THR A 161 -24.64 28.36 36.94
CA THR A 161 -25.12 27.24 36.11
C THR A 161 -26.45 27.54 35.43
N GLU A 162 -27.28 28.40 36.03
CA GLU A 162 -28.57 28.85 35.45
C GLU A 162 -28.37 29.73 34.20
N GLU A 163 -27.25 30.47 34.14
CA GLU A 163 -26.84 31.24 32.96
C GLU A 163 -26.03 30.38 31.96
N GLY A 164 -25.86 29.09 32.28
CA GLY A 164 -25.20 28.11 31.43
C GLY A 164 -23.69 27.98 31.63
N TYR A 165 -23.08 28.68 32.60
CA TYR A 165 -21.64 28.53 32.89
C TYR A 165 -21.36 27.20 33.63
N ASN A 166 -20.23 26.57 33.34
CA ASN A 166 -19.86 25.27 33.93
C ASN A 166 -18.55 25.28 34.74
N TYR A 167 -17.74 26.34 34.68
CA TYR A 167 -16.60 26.52 35.58
C TYR A 167 -16.21 28.00 35.72
N LEU A 168 -15.44 28.32 36.76
CA LEU A 168 -14.87 29.64 36.97
C LEU A 168 -13.49 29.71 36.30
N SER A 169 -13.32 30.59 35.31
CA SER A 169 -12.01 30.86 34.71
C SER A 169 -11.16 31.79 35.57
N GLN A 170 -11.81 32.66 36.34
CA GLN A 170 -11.15 33.64 37.19
C GLN A 170 -12.07 34.09 38.33
N VAL A 171 -11.50 34.23 39.53
CA VAL A 171 -12.16 34.91 40.66
C VAL A 171 -11.29 36.09 41.08
N THR A 172 -11.81 37.29 40.91
CA THR A 172 -11.19 38.54 41.37
C THR A 172 -11.72 38.87 42.74
N VAL A 173 -10.84 38.89 43.75
CA VAL A 173 -11.20 39.32 45.10
C VAL A 173 -10.91 40.81 45.22
N ALA A 174 -11.94 41.62 45.48
CA ALA A 174 -11.79 43.06 45.67
C ALA A 174 -11.04 43.37 46.97
N ALA A 175 -10.52 44.60 47.08
CA ALA A 175 -9.95 45.07 48.34
C ALA A 175 -11.00 45.02 49.45
N ILE A 176 -10.56 44.71 50.67
CA ILE A 176 -11.40 44.80 51.86
C ILE A 176 -11.82 46.27 52.01
N PRO A 177 -13.11 46.61 52.04
CA PRO A 177 -13.52 47.99 52.23
C PRO A 177 -13.04 48.49 53.60
N TYR A 178 -12.41 49.65 53.57
CA TYR A 178 -11.74 50.26 54.70
C TYR A 178 -12.07 51.75 54.72
N GLN A 179 -12.60 52.23 55.84
CA GLN A 179 -12.86 53.66 56.04
C GLN A 179 -12.43 54.10 57.43
N GLU A 180 -11.95 55.34 57.51
CA GLU A 180 -11.60 56.02 58.74
C GLU A 180 -12.42 57.30 58.90
N SER A 181 -12.89 57.57 60.11
CA SER A 181 -13.57 58.82 60.46
C SER A 181 -13.28 59.23 61.90
N GLU A 182 -13.13 60.53 62.15
CA GLU A 182 -13.01 61.06 63.51
C GLU A 182 -14.32 60.87 64.29
N ASN A 183 -14.24 60.49 65.57
CA ASN A 183 -15.39 60.30 66.43
C ASN A 183 -15.55 61.40 67.49
N PRO A 184 -16.76 61.57 68.06
CA PRO A 184 -17.03 62.61 69.07
C PRO A 184 -16.21 62.49 70.38
N ALA A 185 -15.53 61.37 70.60
CA ALA A 185 -14.67 61.14 71.76
C ALA A 185 -13.19 61.51 71.50
N GLY A 186 -12.85 62.01 70.31
CA GLY A 186 -11.50 62.45 69.94
C GLY A 186 -10.57 61.36 69.38
N GLY A 187 -11.10 60.20 68.95
CA GLY A 187 -10.33 59.13 68.30
C GLY A 187 -10.77 58.86 66.85
N THR A 188 -10.02 58.03 66.12
CA THR A 188 -10.39 57.56 64.77
C THR A 188 -11.18 56.25 64.85
N THR A 189 -12.37 56.24 64.29
CA THR A 189 -13.15 55.02 64.07
C THR A 189 -12.72 54.39 62.75
N VAL A 190 -12.25 53.14 62.81
CA VAL A 190 -11.96 52.33 61.63
C VAL A 190 -13.16 51.43 61.37
N THR A 191 -13.72 51.51 60.16
CA THR A 191 -14.77 50.61 59.69
C THR A 191 -14.17 49.69 58.63
N ILE A 192 -14.13 48.39 58.94
CA ILE A 192 -13.68 47.32 58.04
C ILE A 192 -14.89 46.42 57.80
N GLY A 193 -15.31 46.24 56.55
CA GLY A 193 -16.48 45.41 56.23
C GLY A 193 -16.79 45.32 54.77
#